data_AF-A0A954XEE1-F1
#
_entry.id   AF-A0A954XEE1-F1
#
_cell.length_a   1.000
_cell.length_b   1.000
_cell.length_c   1.000
_cell.angle_alpha   90.00
_cell.angle_beta   90.00
_cell.angle_gamma   90.00
#
_symmetry.space_group_name_H-M   'P 1'
#
loop_
_entity.id
_entity.type
_entity.pdbx_description
1 polymer ?
#
loop_
_entity_poly.entity_id
_entity_poly.type
_entity_poly.pdbx_seq_one_letter_code
_entity_poly.pdbx_strand_id
1 'polypeptide(L)'
;MNLSLAIGAAFFVNEPIIVSGSNGKELLIGDDVANSLIGAANGETIIGGTGDDFLAGNGGDDKLHGGDGEDDLDGGLGNDKIWGDFDNDSLTGGDGADELYGGPGNDILKGDAGDDYLFGGVGNDTLIGGSGADVLDGGTDSNGLDQDTADYSQDTSATAGITVTAGAQAGETSVAAGGATDTLTAIEIIKGTAANDTFKGAAQGVTFDGGGGLNTADFSLTASVQATGITGGGYNVVAGGVAYTLKSIQTFIGTEGKDEFGAQGEAVTFWGEGGDDTLLGSTQNDILLGGDGNDTLFGAAGDDLLGGGYGRDIFLIGQGHDEIVWLSREDFVSTGTRTSVSSWSMDTWGGNPISGGDFLDNPEAAASRMGWSVKDKGSGWVLLEDQANPNNTVKINGKFKKDDDPNGNNPSTPPSGEIDLPDPQPAEGSFGLVDAGPAGMGDNGAGGLPGSNVSSPLVIDLDGDGIELITLSQSRAFFDLEGDGMAQHTGWVAPDDALLAIDRNNNGTIDDGTELFGNTNGFEEGFRALSEYDSNLDGVIDADDQAFGQFLLWQDLDGDGRVSDGELSTAASRGLTSIPLNFTATNYTLNEALISGEANVTWASSGQTKIVDAWFSFSAANAFSSSTTSVAVSDSE
;
A
#
# COMPACT_ATOMS: atom_id res chain seq x y z
N MET A 1 -23.33 -50.97 13.81
CA MET A 1 -22.20 -51.89 13.99
C MET A 1 -21.02 -50.99 14.27
N ASN A 2 -20.55 -50.95 15.52
CA ASN A 2 -19.44 -50.09 15.92
C ASN A 2 -18.15 -50.64 15.31
N LEU A 3 -17.48 -49.87 14.47
CA LEU A 3 -16.11 -50.17 14.04
C LEU A 3 -15.18 -49.39 14.97
N SER A 4 -14.55 -50.12 15.90
CA SER A 4 -13.40 -49.66 16.65
C SER A 4 -12.20 -49.78 15.72
N LEU A 5 -11.58 -48.67 15.32
CA LEU A 5 -10.30 -48.73 14.61
C LEU A 5 -9.21 -48.98 15.66
N ALA A 6 -8.54 -50.12 15.56
CA ALA A 6 -7.36 -50.45 16.34
C ALA A 6 -6.14 -49.84 15.63
N ILE A 7 -5.50 -48.85 16.27
CA ILE A 7 -4.21 -48.32 15.85
C ILE A 7 -3.17 -49.41 16.10
N GLY A 8 -2.55 -49.92 15.02
CA GLY A 8 -1.52 -50.95 15.13
C GLY A 8 -1.23 -51.72 13.85
N ALA A 9 -0.82 -51.04 12.79
CA ALA A 9 0.11 -51.56 11.78
C ALA A 9 0.44 -50.44 10.78
N ALA A 10 1.74 -50.10 10.66
CA ALA A 10 2.26 -49.27 9.57
C ALA A 10 1.83 -49.87 8.23
N PHE A 11 0.93 -49.18 7.53
CA PHE A 11 0.51 -49.50 6.17
C PHE A 11 1.17 -48.45 5.28
N PHE A 12 2.35 -48.78 4.75
CA PHE A 12 2.97 -47.99 3.68
C PHE A 12 2.09 -48.11 2.44
N VAL A 13 1.25 -47.12 2.20
CA VAL A 13 0.61 -46.87 0.90
C VAL A 13 1.25 -45.64 0.31
N ASN A 14 2.02 -45.82 -0.76
CA ASN A 14 2.46 -44.73 -1.64
C ASN A 14 1.30 -44.31 -2.58
N GLU A 15 0.08 -44.25 -2.07
CA GLU A 15 -1.12 -43.83 -2.81
C GLU A 15 -1.85 -42.82 -1.94
N PRO A 16 -2.35 -41.71 -2.49
CA PRO A 16 -3.01 -40.66 -1.72
C PRO A 16 -4.20 -41.25 -0.94
N ILE A 17 -4.23 -41.00 0.37
CA ILE A 17 -5.33 -41.42 1.23
C ILE A 17 -6.48 -40.44 1.02
N ILE A 18 -7.51 -40.86 0.28
CA ILE A 18 -8.74 -40.07 0.13
C ILE A 18 -9.62 -40.30 1.37
N VAL A 19 -9.69 -39.31 2.26
CA VAL A 19 -10.66 -39.26 3.35
C VAL A 19 -11.82 -38.38 2.92
N SER A 20 -13.05 -38.94 2.91
CA SER A 20 -14.28 -38.20 2.62
C SER A 20 -15.25 -38.30 3.81
N GLY A 21 -15.69 -37.16 4.32
CA GLY A 21 -16.63 -37.05 5.44
C GLY A 21 -18.08 -37.40 5.05
N SER A 22 -18.89 -37.85 6.01
CA SER A 22 -20.34 -37.94 5.82
C SER A 22 -21.12 -37.71 7.12
N ASN A 23 -21.53 -36.45 7.34
CA ASN A 23 -22.74 -35.96 8.03
C ASN A 23 -22.57 -35.14 9.34
N GLY A 24 -21.73 -34.10 9.35
CA GLY A 24 -21.61 -33.14 10.47
C GLY A 24 -20.34 -32.28 10.42
N LYS A 25 -20.06 -31.49 11.47
CA LYS A 25 -18.75 -30.81 11.59
C LYS A 25 -17.67 -31.87 11.82
N GLU A 26 -17.00 -32.27 10.75
CA GLU A 26 -15.99 -33.34 10.71
C GLU A 26 -14.57 -32.77 10.84
N LEU A 27 -13.71 -33.47 11.56
CA LEU A 27 -12.26 -33.23 11.60
C LEU A 27 -11.58 -34.27 10.68
N LEU A 28 -10.93 -33.80 9.62
CA LEU A 28 -10.10 -34.58 8.70
C LEU A 28 -8.63 -34.26 9.01
N ILE A 29 -7.81 -35.29 9.13
CA ILE A 29 -6.38 -35.14 9.43
C ILE A 29 -5.62 -36.08 8.51
N GLY A 30 -4.62 -35.52 7.82
CA GLY A 30 -3.67 -36.24 7.01
C GLY A 30 -2.52 -36.87 7.82
N ASP A 31 -1.51 -37.34 7.10
CA ASP A 31 -0.30 -37.95 7.62
C ASP A 31 0.96 -37.30 7.02
N ASP A 32 2.14 -37.86 7.31
CA ASP A 32 3.41 -37.22 6.94
C ASP A 32 3.76 -37.36 5.42
N VAL A 33 2.76 -37.50 4.54
CA VAL A 33 2.91 -37.59 3.09
C VAL A 33 1.78 -36.84 2.39
N ALA A 34 2.02 -36.46 1.13
CA ALA A 34 0.99 -35.90 0.24
C ALA A 34 -0.37 -36.61 0.32
N ASN A 35 -1.42 -35.84 0.61
CA ASN A 35 -2.78 -36.26 0.89
C ASN A 35 -3.79 -35.56 -0.02
N SER A 36 -4.99 -36.11 -0.06
CA SER A 36 -6.13 -35.50 -0.74
C SER A 36 -7.35 -35.62 0.17
N LEU A 37 -7.65 -34.53 0.86
CA LEU A 37 -8.66 -34.45 1.90
C LEU A 37 -9.82 -33.58 1.41
N ILE A 38 -11.02 -34.14 1.37
CA ILE A 38 -12.19 -33.45 0.79
C ILE A 38 -13.33 -33.48 1.82
N GLY A 39 -13.73 -32.28 2.23
CA GLY A 39 -14.90 -31.96 3.04
C GLY A 39 -16.22 -32.25 2.32
N ALA A 40 -17.31 -31.79 2.91
CA ALA A 40 -18.66 -32.06 2.48
C ALA A 40 -19.43 -30.77 2.15
N ALA A 41 -20.48 -30.45 2.89
CA ALA A 41 -21.31 -29.26 2.63
C ALA A 41 -21.67 -28.56 3.94
N ASN A 42 -20.96 -28.89 5.02
CA ASN A 42 -21.09 -28.25 6.32
C ASN A 42 -19.71 -27.72 6.73
N GLY A 43 -19.64 -26.94 7.79
CA GLY A 43 -18.34 -26.47 8.27
C GLY A 43 -17.51 -27.57 8.93
N GLU A 44 -16.35 -27.87 8.37
CA GLU A 44 -15.38 -28.88 8.74
C GLU A 44 -14.04 -28.27 9.22
N THR A 45 -13.17 -29.11 9.76
CA THR A 45 -11.77 -28.76 10.00
C THR A 45 -10.89 -29.79 9.30
N ILE A 46 -10.01 -29.35 8.43
CA ILE A 46 -9.16 -30.21 7.60
C ILE A 46 -7.71 -29.81 7.87
N ILE A 47 -6.86 -30.79 8.17
CA ILE A 47 -5.44 -30.60 8.46
C ILE A 47 -4.66 -31.55 7.55
N GLY A 48 -3.78 -31.01 6.71
CA GLY A 48 -2.92 -31.77 5.79
C GLY A 48 -1.82 -32.51 6.53
N GLY A 49 -0.96 -31.79 7.24
CA GLY A 49 0.10 -32.38 8.04
C GLY A 49 1.46 -32.03 7.44
N THR A 50 2.15 -32.99 6.83
CA THR A 50 3.40 -32.69 6.13
C THR A 50 3.39 -33.30 4.73
N GLY A 51 4.07 -32.66 3.79
CA GLY A 51 4.13 -33.05 2.39
C GLY A 51 3.01 -32.39 1.59
N ASP A 52 3.22 -32.28 0.28
CA ASP A 52 2.37 -31.51 -0.64
C ASP A 52 0.92 -32.05 -0.70
N ASP A 53 0.01 -31.36 -0.04
CA ASP A 53 -1.36 -31.78 0.21
C ASP A 53 -2.39 -31.05 -0.66
N PHE A 54 -3.51 -31.70 -0.92
CA PHE A 54 -4.70 -31.09 -1.53
C PHE A 54 -5.87 -31.14 -0.56
N LEU A 55 -6.39 -29.98 -0.16
CA LEU A 55 -7.49 -29.83 0.78
C LEU A 55 -8.65 -29.07 0.13
N ALA A 56 -9.87 -29.60 0.23
CA ALA A 56 -11.07 -28.93 -0.28
C ALA A 56 -12.23 -28.98 0.71
N GLY A 57 -12.73 -27.84 1.19
CA GLY A 57 -13.91 -27.72 2.05
C GLY A 57 -15.23 -28.00 1.31
N ASN A 58 -15.31 -27.48 0.08
CA ASN A 58 -16.48 -27.43 -0.82
C ASN A 58 -17.60 -26.52 -0.34
N GLY A 59 -18.13 -26.71 0.87
CA GLY A 59 -19.07 -25.72 1.36
C GLY A 59 -19.46 -25.89 2.81
N GLY A 60 -20.01 -24.82 3.39
CA GLY A 60 -19.99 -24.64 4.83
C GLY A 60 -18.93 -23.62 5.22
N ASP A 61 -18.85 -23.30 6.51
CA ASP A 61 -17.80 -22.41 7.03
C ASP A 61 -16.67 -23.31 7.57
N ASP A 62 -15.63 -23.52 6.78
CA ASP A 62 -14.57 -24.49 6.94
C ASP A 62 -13.31 -23.88 7.59
N LYS A 63 -12.45 -24.77 8.10
CA LYS A 63 -11.11 -24.45 8.59
C LYS A 63 -10.09 -25.37 7.96
N LEU A 64 -9.18 -24.87 7.15
CA LEU A 64 -8.17 -25.66 6.44
C LEU A 64 -6.78 -25.25 6.90
N HIS A 65 -5.92 -26.23 7.20
CA HIS A 65 -4.51 -26.07 7.52
C HIS A 65 -3.68 -26.98 6.61
N GLY A 66 -2.78 -26.42 5.81
CA GLY A 66 -1.88 -27.18 4.93
C GLY A 66 -0.85 -27.93 5.76
N GLY A 67 0.00 -27.18 6.46
CA GLY A 67 1.04 -27.70 7.32
C GLY A 67 2.42 -27.42 6.71
N ASP A 68 3.32 -28.41 6.73
CA ASP A 68 4.60 -28.26 6.03
C ASP A 68 4.45 -28.82 4.60
N GLY A 69 4.70 -28.05 3.54
CA GLY A 69 4.62 -28.58 2.16
C GLY A 69 4.28 -27.52 1.13
N GLU A 70 4.29 -27.87 -0.16
CA GLU A 70 3.65 -27.00 -1.15
C GLU A 70 2.19 -27.45 -1.33
N ASP A 71 1.27 -26.79 -0.64
CA ASP A 71 -0.12 -27.25 -0.50
C ASP A 71 -1.11 -26.47 -1.40
N ASP A 72 -2.23 -27.12 -1.75
CA ASP A 72 -3.34 -26.55 -2.54
C ASP A 72 -4.65 -26.66 -1.73
N LEU A 73 -5.14 -25.52 -1.26
CA LEU A 73 -6.27 -25.39 -0.34
C LEU A 73 -7.43 -24.61 -0.99
N ASP A 74 -8.62 -25.19 -0.99
CA ASP A 74 -9.86 -24.62 -1.55
C ASP A 74 -10.99 -24.64 -0.51
N GLY A 75 -11.43 -23.48 -0.01
CA GLY A 75 -12.54 -23.35 0.94
C GLY A 75 -13.87 -23.75 0.31
N GLY A 76 -14.23 -23.08 -0.78
CA GLY A 76 -15.37 -23.41 -1.63
C GLY A 76 -16.53 -22.44 -1.44
N LEU A 77 -17.55 -22.82 -0.67
CA LEU A 77 -18.76 -22.01 -0.47
C LEU A 77 -19.02 -21.77 1.01
N GLY A 78 -19.05 -20.53 1.46
CA GLY A 78 -19.24 -20.20 2.88
C GLY A 78 -18.11 -19.32 3.36
N ASN A 79 -18.10 -18.98 4.65
CA ASN A 79 -17.07 -18.10 5.18
C ASN A 79 -15.96 -18.95 5.81
N ASP A 80 -14.89 -19.14 5.07
CA ASP A 80 -13.83 -20.08 5.35
C ASP A 80 -12.64 -19.41 6.04
N LYS A 81 -11.88 -20.22 6.79
CA LYS A 81 -10.56 -19.83 7.31
C LYS A 81 -9.51 -20.79 6.81
N ILE A 82 -8.49 -20.28 6.14
CA ILE A 82 -7.51 -21.09 5.42
C ILE A 82 -6.10 -20.65 5.83
N TRP A 83 -5.28 -21.59 6.27
CA TRP A 83 -3.87 -21.40 6.60
C TRP A 83 -3.02 -22.30 5.70
N GLY A 84 -2.12 -21.71 4.91
CA GLY A 84 -1.09 -22.45 4.16
C GLY A 84 -0.11 -23.11 5.12
N ASP A 85 0.30 -22.33 6.12
CA ASP A 85 1.30 -22.65 7.13
C ASP A 85 2.73 -22.45 6.58
N PHE A 86 3.52 -23.49 6.32
CA PHE A 86 4.92 -23.32 5.89
C PHE A 86 5.15 -23.76 4.44
N ASP A 87 6.15 -23.12 3.79
CA ASP A 87 6.56 -23.34 2.39
C ASP A 87 5.60 -22.62 1.41
N ASN A 88 5.58 -22.95 0.12
CA ASN A 88 4.86 -22.12 -0.88
C ASN A 88 3.51 -22.72 -1.21
N ASP A 89 2.44 -22.04 -0.81
CA ASP A 89 1.08 -22.56 -0.87
C ASP A 89 0.19 -21.83 -1.88
N SER A 90 -0.90 -22.52 -2.27
CA SER A 90 -1.97 -21.98 -3.12
C SER A 90 -3.29 -22.06 -2.36
N LEU A 91 -3.82 -20.91 -1.96
CA LEU A 91 -5.06 -20.79 -1.18
C LEU A 91 -6.16 -20.13 -2.02
N THR A 92 -7.33 -20.75 -2.06
CA THR A 92 -8.56 -20.20 -2.66
C THR A 92 -9.68 -20.19 -1.63
N GLY A 93 -10.26 -19.02 -1.34
CA GLY A 93 -11.41 -18.83 -0.44
C GLY A 93 -12.69 -19.37 -1.08
N GLY A 94 -13.13 -18.72 -2.16
CA GLY A 94 -14.28 -19.15 -2.94
C GLY A 94 -15.43 -18.14 -2.88
N ASP A 95 -16.67 -18.62 -2.73
CA ASP A 95 -17.81 -17.71 -2.49
C ASP A 95 -18.00 -17.53 -0.98
N GLY A 96 -17.86 -16.32 -0.45
CA GLY A 96 -18.01 -16.05 0.97
C GLY A 96 -17.20 -14.85 1.42
N ALA A 97 -17.23 -14.55 2.72
CA ALA A 97 -16.27 -13.61 3.30
C ALA A 97 -15.23 -14.45 4.05
N ASP A 98 -14.07 -14.61 3.42
CA ASP A 98 -13.04 -15.58 3.79
C ASP A 98 -11.85 -14.91 4.48
N GLU A 99 -11.12 -15.70 5.29
CA GLU A 99 -9.84 -15.29 5.87
C GLU A 99 -8.74 -16.26 5.42
N LEU A 100 -7.79 -15.77 4.63
CA LEU A 100 -6.67 -16.55 4.08
C LEU A 100 -5.36 -16.04 4.69
N TYR A 101 -4.54 -16.98 5.18
CA TYR A 101 -3.22 -16.73 5.74
C TYR A 101 -2.21 -17.61 5.01
N GLY A 102 -1.28 -17.02 4.26
CA GLY A 102 -0.21 -17.76 3.55
C GLY A 102 0.76 -18.37 4.56
N GLY A 103 1.49 -17.51 5.26
CA GLY A 103 2.49 -17.91 6.25
C GLY A 103 3.89 -17.62 5.72
N PRO A 104 4.93 -18.36 6.15
CA PRO A 104 6.25 -18.24 5.55
C PRO A 104 6.33 -19.02 4.23
N GLY A 105 6.52 -18.31 3.11
CA GLY A 105 6.34 -18.90 1.80
C GLY A 105 6.58 -17.94 0.64
N ASN A 106 6.16 -18.32 -0.56
CA ASN A 106 5.85 -17.36 -1.62
C ASN A 106 4.50 -17.82 -2.14
N ASP A 107 3.47 -17.31 -1.50
CA ASP A 107 2.14 -17.89 -1.52
C ASP A 107 1.28 -17.22 -2.58
N ILE A 108 0.26 -17.94 -3.03
CA ILE A 108 -0.79 -17.40 -3.89
C ILE A 108 -2.10 -17.47 -3.13
N LEU A 109 -2.65 -16.31 -2.79
CA LEU A 109 -3.92 -16.20 -2.07
C LEU A 109 -4.98 -15.61 -3.00
N LYS A 110 -6.14 -16.26 -3.05
CA LYS A 110 -7.27 -15.84 -3.89
C LYS A 110 -8.57 -15.84 -3.07
N GLY A 111 -9.11 -14.66 -2.76
CA GLY A 111 -10.37 -14.51 -2.04
C GLY A 111 -11.57 -14.99 -2.86
N ASP A 112 -11.58 -14.64 -4.14
CA ASP A 112 -12.68 -14.86 -5.08
C ASP A 112 -13.88 -13.93 -4.86
N ALA A 113 -14.95 -14.37 -4.20
CA ALA A 113 -16.22 -13.64 -4.19
C ALA A 113 -16.74 -13.37 -2.79
N GLY A 114 -16.51 -12.16 -2.31
CA GLY A 114 -17.09 -11.55 -1.13
C GLY A 114 -16.10 -10.54 -0.56
N ASP A 115 -16.30 -10.13 0.69
CA ASP A 115 -15.39 -9.16 1.31
C ASP A 115 -14.34 -9.96 2.10
N ASP A 116 -13.17 -10.18 1.50
CA ASP A 116 -12.18 -11.15 1.97
C ASP A 116 -10.99 -10.49 2.71
N TYR A 117 -10.34 -11.26 3.57
CA TYR A 117 -9.08 -10.88 4.23
C TYR A 117 -7.97 -11.82 3.78
N LEU A 118 -6.94 -11.27 3.13
CA LEU A 118 -5.79 -12.02 2.62
C LEU A 118 -4.52 -11.50 3.29
N PHE A 119 -3.82 -12.37 4.00
CA PHE A 119 -2.55 -12.09 4.66
C PHE A 119 -1.45 -12.97 4.04
N GLY A 120 -0.53 -12.38 3.28
CA GLY A 120 0.58 -13.08 2.62
C GLY A 120 1.51 -13.71 3.64
N GLY A 121 2.17 -12.88 4.45
CA GLY A 121 3.01 -13.32 5.54
C GLY A 121 4.47 -12.97 5.27
N VAL A 122 5.34 -13.98 5.25
CA VAL A 122 6.77 -13.78 5.00
C VAL A 122 7.12 -14.35 3.65
N GLY A 123 7.55 -13.48 2.73
CA GLY A 123 8.14 -13.87 1.45
C GLY A 123 7.63 -12.99 0.31
N ASN A 124 7.51 -13.52 -0.91
CA ASN A 124 6.97 -12.72 -2.02
C ASN A 124 5.65 -13.33 -2.45
N ASP A 125 4.57 -12.79 -1.92
CA ASP A 125 3.25 -13.33 -2.04
C ASP A 125 2.48 -12.67 -3.19
N THR A 126 1.52 -13.40 -3.75
CA THR A 126 0.59 -12.88 -4.75
C THR A 126 -0.83 -12.96 -4.21
N LEU A 127 -1.42 -11.80 -3.94
CA LEU A 127 -2.76 -11.66 -3.38
C LEU A 127 -3.74 -11.21 -4.46
N ILE A 128 -4.85 -11.93 -4.57
CA ILE A 128 -5.94 -11.69 -5.52
C ILE A 128 -7.24 -11.64 -4.72
N GLY A 129 -7.69 -10.45 -4.33
CA GLY A 129 -8.94 -10.29 -3.56
C GLY A 129 -10.14 -10.85 -4.32
N GLY A 130 -10.42 -10.30 -5.50
CA GLY A 130 -11.47 -10.78 -6.38
C GLY A 130 -12.60 -9.77 -6.47
N SER A 131 -13.83 -10.19 -6.18
CA SER A 131 -15.00 -9.32 -6.18
C SER A 131 -15.51 -9.08 -4.78
N GLY A 132 -15.58 -7.82 -4.37
CA GLY A 132 -16.01 -7.40 -3.04
C GLY A 132 -15.06 -6.32 -2.56
N ALA A 133 -15.21 -5.90 -1.31
CA ALA A 133 -14.29 -4.94 -0.70
C ALA A 133 -13.29 -5.71 0.17
N ASP A 134 -12.10 -5.94 -0.38
CA ASP A 134 -11.12 -6.85 0.21
C ASP A 134 -10.07 -6.10 1.03
N VAL A 135 -9.46 -6.82 1.97
CA VAL A 135 -8.28 -6.37 2.72
C VAL A 135 -7.12 -7.28 2.37
N LEU A 136 -6.09 -6.70 1.75
CA LEU A 136 -4.89 -7.40 1.30
C LEU A 136 -3.70 -6.86 2.08
N ASP A 137 -3.04 -7.74 2.84
CA ASP A 137 -1.83 -7.42 3.57
C ASP A 137 -0.70 -8.34 3.09
N GLY A 138 0.33 -7.78 2.45
CA GLY A 138 1.49 -8.58 2.02
C GLY A 138 2.23 -9.19 3.21
N GLY A 139 2.20 -8.51 4.36
CA GLY A 139 3.04 -8.85 5.49
C GLY A 139 4.42 -8.19 5.37
N THR A 140 5.29 -8.45 6.34
CA THR A 140 6.68 -7.96 6.27
C THR A 140 7.61 -8.98 6.89
N ASP A 141 8.75 -9.18 6.26
CA ASP A 141 9.87 -9.87 6.88
C ASP A 141 10.82 -8.89 7.60
N SER A 142 11.63 -9.41 8.51
CA SER A 142 12.57 -8.62 9.31
C SER A 142 13.67 -7.89 8.51
N ASN A 143 13.76 -8.10 7.20
CA ASN A 143 14.77 -7.51 6.34
C ASN A 143 14.22 -6.58 5.24
N GLY A 144 12.89 -6.54 5.03
CA GLY A 144 12.18 -5.64 4.11
C GLY A 144 12.61 -5.82 2.64
N LEU A 145 12.86 -7.07 2.22
CA LEU A 145 13.23 -7.43 0.85
C LEU A 145 12.15 -8.22 0.11
N ASP A 146 11.05 -8.51 0.79
CA ASP A 146 9.80 -8.97 0.21
C ASP A 146 9.28 -8.00 -0.85
N GLN A 147 8.54 -8.57 -1.80
CA GLN A 147 7.89 -7.87 -2.89
C GLN A 147 6.55 -8.53 -3.11
N ASP A 148 5.58 -8.10 -2.31
CA ASP A 148 4.22 -8.63 -2.37
C ASP A 148 3.45 -7.97 -3.50
N THR A 149 2.64 -8.79 -4.17
CA THR A 149 1.92 -8.39 -5.37
C THR A 149 0.41 -8.50 -5.15
N ALA A 150 -0.29 -7.36 -5.20
CA ALA A 150 -1.73 -7.35 -5.43
C ALA A 150 -2.00 -7.45 -6.95
N ASP A 151 -2.58 -8.56 -7.41
CA ASP A 151 -2.76 -8.87 -8.83
C ASP A 151 -4.23 -8.75 -9.29
N TYR A 152 -4.55 -7.64 -9.97
CA TYR A 152 -5.85 -7.38 -10.59
C TYR A 152 -5.92 -7.80 -12.06
N SER A 153 -4.88 -8.44 -12.62
CA SER A 153 -4.78 -8.71 -14.05
C SER A 153 -5.85 -9.66 -14.60
N GLN A 154 -6.48 -10.44 -13.72
CA GLN A 154 -7.59 -11.33 -14.05
C GLN A 154 -8.95 -10.81 -13.59
N ASP A 155 -9.02 -9.63 -12.96
CA ASP A 155 -10.30 -9.03 -12.59
C ASP A 155 -11.04 -8.57 -13.85
N THR A 156 -12.13 -9.27 -14.15
CA THR A 156 -13.01 -8.96 -15.28
C THR A 156 -14.24 -8.15 -14.88
N SER A 157 -14.43 -7.92 -13.57
CA SER A 157 -15.50 -7.10 -13.01
C SER A 157 -15.19 -5.60 -13.17
N ALA A 158 -13.92 -5.21 -13.06
CA ALA A 158 -13.42 -3.86 -13.30
C ALA A 158 -13.35 -3.51 -14.81
N THR A 159 -14.50 -3.48 -15.48
CA THR A 159 -14.58 -3.21 -16.93
C THR A 159 -14.05 -1.84 -17.36
N ALA A 160 -13.97 -0.88 -16.44
CA ALA A 160 -13.40 0.45 -16.66
C ALA A 160 -11.92 0.56 -16.22
N GLY A 161 -11.32 -0.53 -15.76
CA GLY A 161 -10.04 -0.55 -15.05
C GLY A 161 -10.17 -0.23 -13.57
N ILE A 162 -9.04 -0.27 -12.87
CA ILE A 162 -8.91 0.09 -11.46
C ILE A 162 -8.43 1.53 -11.28
N THR A 163 -8.76 2.11 -10.13
CA THR A 163 -8.16 3.39 -9.69
C THR A 163 -7.40 3.17 -8.39
N VAL A 164 -6.09 3.45 -8.41
CA VAL A 164 -5.20 3.35 -7.25
C VAL A 164 -5.03 4.72 -6.61
N THR A 165 -5.27 4.83 -5.31
CA THR A 165 -5.18 6.05 -4.51
C THR A 165 -4.51 5.77 -3.17
N ALA A 166 -4.04 6.81 -2.48
CA ALA A 166 -3.65 6.68 -1.08
C ALA A 166 -4.87 6.24 -0.23
N GLY A 167 -4.62 5.37 0.75
CA GLY A 167 -5.66 4.85 1.63
C GLY A 167 -6.14 5.84 2.69
N ALA A 168 -7.03 5.37 3.56
CA ALA A 168 -7.62 6.21 4.61
C ALA A 168 -6.62 6.51 5.73
N GLN A 169 -5.73 5.56 6.03
CA GLN A 169 -4.63 5.73 6.98
C GLN A 169 -3.28 5.87 6.27
N ALA A 170 -2.29 6.36 7.03
CA ALA A 170 -0.91 6.42 6.54
C ALA A 170 -0.37 5.00 6.31
N GLY A 171 0.23 4.77 5.15
CA GLY A 171 0.78 3.45 4.78
C GLY A 171 -0.20 2.55 4.03
N GLU A 172 -1.50 2.89 4.02
CA GLU A 172 -2.50 2.17 3.23
C GLU A 172 -2.54 2.68 1.78
N THR A 173 -2.92 1.77 0.88
CA THR A 173 -3.32 2.07 -0.49
C THR A 173 -4.75 1.59 -0.71
N SER A 174 -5.57 2.37 -1.41
CA SER A 174 -6.92 1.97 -1.79
C SER A 174 -7.01 1.74 -3.28
N VAL A 175 -7.62 0.61 -3.67
CA VAL A 175 -7.85 0.24 -5.07
C VAL A 175 -9.34 0.10 -5.33
N ALA A 176 -9.90 1.01 -6.12
CA ALA A 176 -11.29 0.91 -6.53
C ALA A 176 -11.42 0.02 -7.78
N ALA A 177 -12.11 -1.12 -7.64
CA ALA A 177 -12.32 -2.13 -8.67
C ALA A 177 -13.82 -2.51 -8.74
N GLY A 178 -14.43 -2.48 -9.93
CA GLY A 178 -15.79 -3.03 -10.14
C GLY A 178 -16.95 -2.40 -9.34
N GLY A 179 -16.71 -1.33 -8.55
CA GLY A 179 -17.70 -0.70 -7.66
C GLY A 179 -17.52 -1.01 -6.17
N ALA A 180 -16.53 -1.83 -5.82
CA ALA A 180 -16.02 -1.99 -4.47
C ALA A 180 -14.61 -1.37 -4.37
N THR A 181 -14.05 -1.32 -3.16
CA THR A 181 -12.75 -0.71 -2.93
C THR A 181 -11.98 -1.54 -1.93
N ASP A 182 -10.81 -2.00 -2.36
CA ASP A 182 -9.92 -2.80 -1.55
C ASP A 182 -8.96 -1.91 -0.78
N THR A 183 -8.51 -2.41 0.36
CA THR A 183 -7.50 -1.78 1.20
C THR A 183 -6.25 -2.65 1.22
N LEU A 184 -5.13 -2.05 0.82
CA LEU A 184 -3.85 -2.73 0.68
C LEU A 184 -2.86 -2.16 1.69
N THR A 185 -2.18 -3.05 2.40
CA THR A 185 -1.05 -2.75 3.30
C THR A 185 0.13 -3.63 2.96
N ALA A 186 1.35 -3.09 3.14
CA ALA A 186 2.59 -3.80 2.85
C ALA A 186 2.59 -4.49 1.47
N ILE A 187 2.13 -3.78 0.43
CA ILE A 187 2.16 -4.25 -0.96
C ILE A 187 3.15 -3.39 -1.74
N GLU A 188 4.20 -4.02 -2.27
CA GLU A 188 5.21 -3.35 -3.09
C GLU A 188 4.79 -3.27 -4.54
N ILE A 189 3.95 -4.19 -5.03
CA ILE A 189 3.59 -4.29 -6.44
C ILE A 189 2.07 -4.35 -6.60
N ILE A 190 1.51 -3.38 -7.32
CA ILE A 190 0.12 -3.42 -7.74
C ILE A 190 0.09 -3.63 -9.25
N LYS A 191 -0.50 -4.74 -9.69
CA LYS A 191 -0.63 -5.09 -11.10
C LYS A 191 -2.06 -4.87 -11.55
N GLY A 192 -2.23 -3.97 -12.51
CA GLY A 192 -3.50 -3.56 -13.09
C GLY A 192 -4.16 -4.61 -13.98
N THR A 193 -5.32 -4.23 -14.49
CA THR A 193 -6.22 -5.07 -15.27
C THR A 193 -5.79 -5.12 -16.75
N ALA A 194 -6.62 -5.72 -17.60
CA ALA A 194 -6.47 -5.59 -19.05
C ALA A 194 -7.13 -4.30 -19.61
N ALA A 195 -7.87 -3.57 -18.79
CA ALA A 195 -8.58 -2.33 -19.13
C ALA A 195 -7.67 -1.11 -18.86
N ASN A 196 -8.25 0.09 -18.94
CA ASN A 196 -7.50 1.33 -18.75
C ASN A 196 -7.46 1.67 -17.25
N ASP A 197 -6.32 1.48 -16.61
CA ASP A 197 -6.18 1.74 -15.18
C ASP A 197 -5.66 3.16 -14.90
N THR A 198 -5.96 3.67 -13.72
CA THR A 198 -5.54 5.00 -13.27
C THR A 198 -4.80 4.95 -11.94
N PHE A 199 -3.58 5.47 -11.91
CA PHE A 199 -2.78 5.64 -10.69
C PHE A 199 -2.79 7.10 -10.24
N LYS A 200 -3.27 7.37 -9.02
CA LYS A 200 -3.34 8.72 -8.42
C LYS A 200 -2.46 8.88 -7.18
N GLY A 201 -1.52 7.96 -6.98
CA GLY A 201 -0.68 7.88 -5.79
C GLY A 201 -1.03 6.68 -4.91
N ALA A 202 -0.06 6.23 -4.13
CA ALA A 202 -0.14 5.09 -3.21
C ALA A 202 0.81 5.32 -2.02
N ALA A 203 0.98 4.32 -1.16
CA ALA A 203 2.05 4.34 -0.16
C ALA A 203 3.45 4.47 -0.83
N GLN A 204 4.45 4.89 -0.05
CA GLN A 204 5.82 5.05 -0.54
C GLN A 204 6.39 3.70 -0.99
N GLY A 205 7.16 3.70 -2.10
CA GLY A 205 7.88 2.50 -2.55
C GLY A 205 7.07 1.58 -3.46
N VAL A 206 5.78 1.84 -3.62
CA VAL A 206 4.90 1.05 -4.50
C VAL A 206 5.33 1.15 -5.96
N THR A 207 5.39 -0.03 -6.59
CA THR A 207 5.45 -0.22 -8.03
C THR A 207 4.04 -0.46 -8.56
N PHE A 208 3.58 0.41 -9.45
CA PHE A 208 2.33 0.18 -10.17
C PHE A 208 2.64 -0.28 -11.60
N ASP A 209 2.15 -1.45 -11.99
CA ASP A 209 2.19 -1.94 -13.37
C ASP A 209 0.78 -1.92 -13.94
N GLY A 210 0.49 -0.96 -14.83
CA GLY A 210 -0.86 -0.82 -15.41
C GLY A 210 -1.30 -1.99 -16.29
N GLY A 211 -0.45 -2.98 -16.57
CA GLY A 211 -0.88 -4.17 -17.30
C GLY A 211 -1.32 -3.86 -18.75
N GLY A 212 -2.56 -4.22 -19.09
CA GLY A 212 -3.13 -3.97 -20.43
C GLY A 212 -3.63 -2.54 -20.59
N GLY A 213 -4.41 -2.29 -21.66
CA GLY A 213 -5.08 -0.99 -21.83
C GLY A 213 -4.19 0.23 -22.08
N LEU A 214 -4.80 1.41 -21.95
CA LEU A 214 -4.17 2.72 -21.96
C LEU A 214 -4.23 3.30 -20.54
N ASN A 215 -3.13 3.23 -19.82
CA ASN A 215 -3.08 3.53 -18.40
C ASN A 215 -2.63 4.96 -18.16
N THR A 216 -3.19 5.56 -17.10
CA THR A 216 -2.99 6.95 -16.73
C THR A 216 -2.34 7.06 -15.36
N ALA A 217 -1.28 7.84 -15.25
CA ALA A 217 -0.78 8.35 -13.98
C ALA A 217 -1.26 9.80 -13.81
N ASP A 218 -2.13 10.04 -12.85
CA ASP A 218 -2.78 11.33 -12.63
C ASP A 218 -2.29 11.95 -11.32
N PHE A 219 -1.49 13.01 -11.46
CA PHE A 219 -0.88 13.74 -10.36
C PHE A 219 -1.51 15.10 -10.12
N SER A 220 -2.66 15.41 -10.73
CA SER A 220 -3.32 16.73 -10.70
C SER A 220 -3.59 17.29 -9.30
N LEU A 221 -3.74 16.41 -8.30
CA LEU A 221 -3.97 16.78 -6.91
C LEU A 221 -2.71 16.79 -6.05
N THR A 222 -1.54 16.49 -6.62
CA THR A 222 -0.25 16.51 -5.92
C THR A 222 0.43 17.87 -6.04
N ALA A 223 1.43 18.12 -5.19
CA ALA A 223 2.08 19.43 -5.13
C ALA A 223 3.17 19.65 -6.20
N SER A 224 3.73 18.57 -6.75
CA SER A 224 4.78 18.59 -7.77
C SER A 224 5.00 17.17 -8.27
N VAL A 225 5.34 16.97 -9.54
CA VAL A 225 5.77 15.66 -10.03
C VAL A 225 7.00 15.73 -10.94
N GLN A 226 7.87 14.73 -10.77
CA GLN A 226 8.96 14.42 -11.70
C GLN A 226 8.86 12.96 -12.12
N ALA A 227 8.71 12.69 -13.41
CA ALA A 227 8.66 11.33 -13.96
C ALA A 227 9.77 11.12 -14.99
N THR A 228 10.67 10.19 -14.73
CA THR A 228 11.80 9.88 -15.62
C THR A 228 11.72 8.45 -16.12
N GLY A 229 11.59 8.30 -17.43
CA GLY A 229 11.57 7.02 -18.12
C GLY A 229 12.86 6.24 -17.92
N ILE A 230 12.73 4.93 -17.77
CA ILE A 230 13.86 4.00 -17.55
C ILE A 230 14.05 3.07 -18.75
N THR A 231 15.28 2.57 -18.91
CA THR A 231 15.61 1.63 -19.99
C THR A 231 14.90 0.29 -19.75
N GLY A 232 14.11 -0.17 -20.73
CA GLY A 232 13.33 -1.41 -20.62
C GLY A 232 11.83 -1.20 -20.40
N GLY A 233 11.37 0.06 -20.34
CA GLY A 233 9.97 0.41 -20.11
C GLY A 233 9.70 0.77 -18.65
N GLY A 234 8.84 1.77 -18.43
CA GLY A 234 8.48 2.29 -17.10
C GLY A 234 9.13 3.64 -16.74
N TYR A 235 8.85 4.12 -15.53
CA TYR A 235 9.18 5.44 -15.01
C TYR A 235 9.56 5.38 -13.53
N ASN A 236 10.62 6.08 -13.16
CA ASN A 236 10.85 6.48 -11.77
C ASN A 236 10.14 7.80 -11.54
N VAL A 237 9.21 7.83 -10.61
CA VAL A 237 8.38 9.02 -10.33
C VAL A 237 8.63 9.49 -8.91
N VAL A 238 8.77 10.79 -8.74
CA VAL A 238 8.70 11.45 -7.43
C VAL A 238 7.57 12.46 -7.48
N ALA A 239 6.48 12.19 -6.77
CA ALA A 239 5.32 13.07 -6.69
C ALA A 239 5.02 13.44 -5.24
N GLY A 240 4.90 14.74 -4.94
CA GLY A 240 4.69 15.23 -3.57
C GLY A 240 5.79 14.82 -2.57
N GLY A 241 6.98 14.46 -3.04
CA GLY A 241 8.09 13.97 -2.21
C GLY A 241 8.09 12.44 -1.99
N VAL A 242 7.09 11.73 -2.50
CA VAL A 242 6.98 10.26 -2.42
C VAL A 242 7.50 9.65 -3.72
N ALA A 243 8.27 8.56 -3.62
CA ALA A 243 8.84 7.87 -4.77
C ALA A 243 8.00 6.64 -5.15
N TYR A 244 7.82 6.45 -6.45
CA TYR A 244 7.08 5.35 -7.07
C TYR A 244 7.85 4.80 -8.27
N THR A 245 7.57 3.55 -8.63
CA THR A 245 7.94 2.99 -9.94
C THR A 245 6.68 2.72 -10.73
N LEU A 246 6.55 3.28 -11.93
CA LEU A 246 5.39 3.03 -12.79
C LEU A 246 5.80 2.23 -14.01
N LYS A 247 5.02 1.22 -14.37
CA LYS A 247 5.18 0.42 -15.58
C LYS A 247 3.88 0.43 -16.38
N SER A 248 4.01 0.22 -17.68
CA SER A 248 2.86 0.14 -18.60
C SER A 248 1.96 1.38 -18.60
N ILE A 249 2.52 2.57 -18.34
CA ILE A 249 1.79 3.87 -18.37
C ILE A 249 1.99 4.58 -19.70
N GLN A 250 0.91 5.06 -20.31
CA GLN A 250 0.93 5.83 -21.55
C GLN A 250 0.54 7.30 -21.34
N THR A 251 -0.27 7.60 -20.34
CA THR A 251 -0.74 8.97 -20.07
C THR A 251 -0.22 9.45 -18.72
N PHE A 252 0.34 10.66 -18.69
CA PHE A 252 0.69 11.38 -17.46
C PHE A 252 -0.05 12.71 -17.42
N ILE A 253 -0.72 12.97 -16.30
CA ILE A 253 -1.33 14.27 -15.98
C ILE A 253 -0.51 14.87 -14.83
N GLY A 254 0.00 16.07 -15.06
CA GLY A 254 0.80 16.89 -14.16
C GLY A 254 -0.02 17.54 -13.06
N THR A 255 0.52 18.60 -12.50
CA THR A 255 0.03 19.39 -11.37
C THR A 255 -0.26 20.81 -11.83
N GLU A 256 -0.76 21.67 -10.94
CA GLU A 256 -0.84 23.12 -11.22
C GLU A 256 0.52 23.85 -11.05
N GLY A 257 1.58 23.10 -10.74
CA GLY A 257 2.93 23.61 -10.57
C GLY A 257 3.90 22.96 -11.55
N LYS A 258 5.14 23.46 -11.55
CA LYS A 258 6.16 22.97 -12.47
C LYS A 258 6.38 21.46 -12.37
N ASP A 259 6.27 20.80 -13.52
CA ASP A 259 6.51 19.38 -13.71
C ASP A 259 7.63 19.06 -14.70
N GLU A 260 8.18 17.87 -14.53
CA GLU A 260 9.25 17.36 -15.40
C GLU A 260 8.94 15.91 -15.80
N PHE A 261 8.51 15.72 -17.05
CA PHE A 261 8.22 14.41 -17.60
C PHE A 261 9.19 14.06 -18.72
N GLY A 262 9.68 12.82 -18.72
CA GLY A 262 10.53 12.34 -19.81
C GLY A 262 10.33 10.87 -20.13
N ALA A 263 9.99 10.56 -21.37
CA ALA A 263 9.79 9.20 -21.84
C ALA A 263 11.11 8.56 -22.30
N GLN A 264 11.14 7.22 -22.24
CA GLN A 264 12.14 6.38 -22.89
C GLN A 264 11.40 5.20 -23.51
N GLY A 265 11.42 5.08 -24.85
CA GLY A 265 10.83 3.93 -25.53
C GLY A 265 9.44 4.21 -26.09
N GLU A 266 8.38 3.95 -25.33
CA GLU A 266 6.97 3.93 -25.79
C GLU A 266 6.37 5.29 -26.06
N ALA A 267 5.37 5.33 -26.96
CA ALA A 267 4.57 6.52 -27.23
C ALA A 267 3.84 7.00 -25.97
N VAL A 268 3.88 8.30 -25.70
CA VAL A 268 3.30 8.90 -24.50
C VAL A 268 2.33 10.04 -24.78
N THR A 269 1.47 10.27 -23.82
CA THR A 269 0.67 11.49 -23.69
C THR A 269 1.03 12.18 -22.37
N PHE A 270 1.64 13.36 -22.44
CA PHE A 270 2.02 14.15 -21.27
C PHE A 270 1.23 15.45 -21.24
N TRP A 271 0.53 15.69 -20.14
CA TRP A 271 -0.24 16.90 -19.89
C TRP A 271 0.39 17.59 -18.67
N GLY A 272 0.97 18.77 -18.84
CA GLY A 272 1.60 19.54 -17.76
C GLY A 272 0.59 20.23 -16.84
N GLU A 273 -0.60 20.54 -17.35
CA GLU A 273 -1.65 21.33 -16.68
C GLU A 273 -1.24 22.79 -16.44
N GLY A 274 -0.54 23.11 -15.36
CA GLY A 274 -0.08 24.47 -15.11
C GLY A 274 1.32 24.50 -14.49
N GLY A 275 2.06 25.59 -14.65
CA GLY A 275 3.46 25.65 -14.25
C GLY A 275 4.39 25.86 -15.45
N ASP A 276 5.67 26.07 -15.19
CA ASP A 276 6.67 26.16 -16.27
C ASP A 276 7.28 24.76 -16.50
N ASP A 277 6.67 23.97 -17.37
CA ASP A 277 6.90 22.52 -17.45
C ASP A 277 8.01 22.12 -18.42
N THR A 278 8.55 20.91 -18.22
CA THR A 278 9.49 20.31 -19.17
C THR A 278 9.03 18.91 -19.57
N LEU A 279 8.59 18.78 -20.82
CA LEU A 279 8.02 17.56 -21.38
C LEU A 279 8.94 17.01 -22.48
N LEU A 280 9.47 15.82 -22.26
CA LEU A 280 10.39 15.14 -23.19
C LEU A 280 9.74 13.86 -23.71
N GLY A 281 9.36 13.87 -24.99
CA GLY A 281 8.85 12.73 -25.73
C GLY A 281 9.88 11.60 -25.90
N SER A 282 9.38 10.49 -26.42
CA SER A 282 10.07 9.26 -26.75
C SER A 282 10.67 9.31 -28.17
N THR A 283 10.83 8.17 -28.83
CA THR A 283 11.17 8.12 -30.26
C THR A 283 9.98 7.63 -31.11
N GLN A 284 8.80 7.62 -30.51
CA GLN A 284 7.53 7.24 -31.12
C GLN A 284 6.65 8.50 -31.26
N ASN A 285 5.40 8.32 -31.68
CA ASN A 285 4.50 9.43 -31.92
C ASN A 285 3.86 9.87 -30.61
N ASP A 286 4.32 10.97 -30.04
CA ASP A 286 3.89 11.44 -28.73
C ASP A 286 2.86 12.59 -28.81
N ILE A 287 2.14 12.80 -27.70
CA ILE A 287 1.30 13.97 -27.47
C ILE A 287 1.84 14.71 -26.25
N LEU A 288 2.41 15.89 -26.43
CA LEU A 288 2.93 16.71 -25.35
C LEU A 288 2.13 18.01 -25.26
N LEU A 289 1.46 18.24 -24.14
CA LEU A 289 0.65 19.42 -23.87
C LEU A 289 1.20 20.11 -22.61
N GLY A 290 1.74 21.32 -22.75
CA GLY A 290 2.28 22.14 -21.65
C GLY A 290 1.15 22.58 -20.72
N GLY A 291 0.31 23.49 -21.19
CA GLY A 291 -0.83 24.00 -20.43
C GLY A 291 -0.64 25.48 -20.11
N ASP A 292 -0.85 25.89 -18.87
CA ASP A 292 -0.65 27.26 -18.41
C ASP A 292 0.78 27.46 -17.90
N GLY A 293 1.61 28.25 -18.57
CA GLY A 293 2.95 28.66 -18.11
C GLY A 293 3.95 28.81 -19.24
N ASN A 294 5.24 28.84 -18.93
CA ASN A 294 6.28 28.90 -19.96
C ASN A 294 6.93 27.53 -20.10
N ASP A 295 6.43 26.76 -21.05
CA ASP A 295 6.74 25.35 -21.13
C ASP A 295 7.90 25.05 -22.09
N THR A 296 8.54 23.91 -21.89
CA THR A 296 9.54 23.37 -22.81
C THR A 296 9.15 21.98 -23.27
N LEU A 297 8.77 21.86 -24.54
CA LEU A 297 8.30 20.62 -25.15
C LEU A 297 9.32 20.11 -26.18
N PHE A 298 9.72 18.85 -26.05
CA PHE A 298 10.63 18.17 -26.98
C PHE A 298 10.02 16.87 -27.48
N GLY A 299 9.52 16.86 -28.72
CA GLY A 299 8.94 15.65 -29.34
C GLY A 299 9.97 14.55 -29.63
N ALA A 300 11.25 14.91 -29.80
CA ALA A 300 12.29 13.99 -30.23
C ALA A 300 12.01 13.37 -31.62
N ALA A 301 11.92 12.06 -31.77
CA ALA A 301 11.70 11.45 -33.09
C ALA A 301 10.32 10.81 -33.12
N GLY A 302 9.67 10.78 -34.28
CA GLY A 302 8.27 10.38 -34.38
C GLY A 302 7.44 11.46 -35.06
N ASP A 303 6.17 11.17 -35.28
CA ASP A 303 5.20 12.16 -35.73
C ASP A 303 4.47 12.70 -34.50
N ASP A 304 4.98 13.78 -33.91
CA ASP A 304 4.54 14.25 -32.60
C ASP A 304 3.47 15.34 -32.67
N LEU A 305 2.61 15.41 -31.65
CA LEU A 305 1.70 16.54 -31.44
C LEU A 305 2.16 17.35 -30.22
N LEU A 306 2.51 18.61 -30.44
CA LEU A 306 3.02 19.51 -29.41
C LEU A 306 2.10 20.71 -29.23
N GLY A 307 1.59 20.92 -28.01
CA GLY A 307 0.76 22.06 -27.65
C GLY A 307 1.34 22.80 -26.46
N GLY A 308 1.78 24.05 -26.65
CA GLY A 308 2.34 24.87 -25.56
C GLY A 308 1.25 25.30 -24.59
N GLY A 309 0.21 25.95 -25.11
CA GLY A 309 -0.90 26.42 -24.30
C GLY A 309 -0.81 27.93 -24.05
N TYR A 310 -0.93 28.36 -22.80
CA TYR A 310 -0.85 29.76 -22.42
C TYR A 310 0.53 30.10 -21.86
N GLY A 311 1.25 30.99 -22.54
CA GLY A 311 2.45 31.62 -22.01
C GLY A 311 3.49 31.73 -23.10
N ARG A 312 4.77 31.57 -22.74
CA ARG A 312 5.87 31.68 -23.71
C ARG A 312 6.61 30.37 -23.79
N ASP A 313 6.21 29.58 -24.77
CA ASP A 313 6.61 28.19 -24.82
C ASP A 313 7.82 27.98 -25.74
N ILE A 314 8.56 26.91 -25.50
CA ILE A 314 9.70 26.51 -26.28
C ILE A 314 9.42 25.14 -26.89
N PHE A 315 9.32 25.11 -28.21
CA PHE A 315 9.15 23.88 -28.97
C PHE A 315 10.49 23.46 -29.58
N LEU A 316 10.94 22.27 -29.20
CA LEU A 316 12.12 21.62 -29.72
C LEU A 316 11.67 20.49 -30.64
N ILE A 317 11.85 20.71 -31.94
CA ILE A 317 11.38 19.75 -32.94
C ILE A 317 12.51 18.84 -33.41
N GLY A 318 12.29 17.53 -33.36
CA GLY A 318 13.26 16.56 -33.83
C GLY A 318 12.91 16.00 -35.21
N GLN A 319 12.89 14.67 -35.38
CA GLN A 319 12.73 14.04 -36.69
C GLN A 319 11.36 13.38 -36.86
N GLY A 320 10.60 13.81 -37.87
CA GLY A 320 9.40 13.13 -38.34
C GLY A 320 8.39 14.10 -38.94
N HIS A 321 7.11 13.81 -38.82
CA HIS A 321 6.02 14.66 -39.28
C HIS A 321 5.27 15.28 -38.09
N ASP A 322 5.87 16.30 -37.49
CA ASP A 322 5.36 16.92 -36.27
C ASP A 322 4.24 17.93 -36.54
N GLU A 323 3.32 18.05 -35.58
CA GLU A 323 2.27 19.05 -35.55
C GLU A 323 2.39 19.91 -34.28
N ILE A 324 2.55 21.23 -34.47
CA ILE A 324 2.48 22.20 -33.38
C ILE A 324 1.10 22.83 -33.39
N VAL A 325 0.40 22.71 -32.27
CA VAL A 325 -0.89 23.36 -32.00
C VAL A 325 -0.72 24.44 -30.94
N TRP A 326 -1.62 25.43 -30.94
CA TRP A 326 -1.65 26.50 -29.93
C TRP A 326 -0.41 27.40 -29.86
N LEU A 327 0.29 27.60 -30.99
CA LEU A 327 1.43 28.51 -31.06
C LEU A 327 1.02 29.99 -30.86
N SER A 328 1.57 30.62 -29.83
CA SER A 328 1.49 32.04 -29.49
C SER A 328 2.51 32.89 -30.26
N ARG A 329 2.38 34.22 -30.18
CA ARG A 329 3.35 35.14 -30.79
C ARG A 329 4.68 35.19 -30.00
N GLU A 330 4.64 34.84 -28.73
CA GLU A 330 5.76 34.97 -27.80
C GLU A 330 6.57 33.67 -27.67
N ASP A 331 6.05 32.57 -28.23
CA ASP A 331 6.69 31.26 -28.24
C ASP A 331 7.96 31.25 -29.08
N PHE A 332 8.78 30.24 -28.87
CA PHE A 332 9.99 30.00 -29.63
C PHE A 332 9.98 28.60 -30.21
N VAL A 333 10.12 28.53 -31.53
CA VAL A 333 10.35 27.26 -32.22
C VAL A 333 11.81 27.17 -32.59
N SER A 334 12.40 26.02 -32.31
CA SER A 334 13.76 25.72 -32.73
C SER A 334 13.82 24.30 -33.31
N THR A 335 14.82 24.05 -34.15
CA THR A 335 15.04 22.76 -34.83
C THR A 335 16.51 22.36 -34.70
N GLY A 336 16.79 21.07 -34.49
CA GLY A 336 18.16 20.58 -34.35
C GLY A 336 18.26 19.09 -34.02
N THR A 337 19.46 18.51 -34.22
CA THR A 337 19.79 17.15 -33.77
C THR A 337 20.64 17.20 -32.51
N ARG A 338 20.25 16.44 -31.47
CA ARG A 338 21.03 16.31 -30.23
C ARG A 338 22.10 15.23 -30.42
N THR A 339 23.33 15.48 -29.93
CA THR A 339 24.44 14.52 -29.99
C THR A 339 24.54 13.62 -28.74
N SER A 340 23.77 13.91 -27.69
CA SER A 340 23.59 13.06 -26.50
C SER A 340 22.44 13.57 -25.62
N VAL A 341 21.66 12.65 -25.07
CA VAL A 341 20.72 12.87 -23.97
C VAL A 341 21.37 12.29 -22.72
N SER A 342 22.03 13.10 -21.89
CA SER A 342 22.22 12.73 -20.49
C SER A 342 21.13 13.40 -19.68
N SER A 343 20.56 12.62 -18.76
CA SER A 343 19.55 13.04 -17.80
C SER A 343 19.94 14.39 -17.18
N TRP A 344 19.07 15.39 -17.33
CA TRP A 344 19.08 16.64 -16.55
C TRP A 344 19.95 17.83 -16.99
N SER A 345 20.48 17.90 -18.22
CA SER A 345 20.95 19.19 -18.76
C SER A 345 20.57 19.46 -20.22
N MET A 346 19.87 20.57 -20.45
CA MET A 346 19.78 21.21 -21.77
C MET A 346 21.07 22.01 -22.02
N ASP A 347 22.15 21.35 -22.41
CA ASP A 347 23.32 22.06 -22.92
C ASP A 347 23.07 22.55 -24.36
N THR A 348 23.21 23.86 -24.51
CA THR A 348 23.14 24.71 -25.72
C THR A 348 22.83 23.98 -27.04
N TRP A 349 21.57 24.09 -27.48
CA TRP A 349 21.15 23.67 -28.81
C TRP A 349 21.75 24.61 -29.88
N GLY A 350 22.33 24.03 -30.93
CA GLY A 350 22.97 24.75 -32.02
C GLY A 350 21.96 25.18 -33.08
N GLY A 351 21.15 26.20 -32.80
CA GLY A 351 20.21 26.81 -33.73
C GLY A 351 19.81 28.20 -33.23
N ASN A 352 19.55 29.15 -34.14
CA ASN A 352 18.99 30.45 -33.72
C ASN A 352 17.49 30.27 -33.54
N PRO A 353 16.94 30.23 -32.30
CA PRO A 353 15.50 30.10 -32.10
C PRO A 353 14.77 31.23 -32.80
N ILE A 354 13.56 30.94 -33.29
CA ILE A 354 12.72 31.92 -33.95
C ILE A 354 11.47 32.13 -33.13
N SER A 355 11.21 33.39 -32.79
CA SER A 355 9.96 33.75 -32.11
C SER A 355 8.75 33.44 -32.99
N GLY A 356 7.64 33.05 -32.40
CA GLY A 356 6.36 32.86 -33.06
C GLY A 356 6.01 34.10 -33.87
N GLY A 357 6.21 35.31 -33.32
CA GLY A 357 6.01 36.57 -34.04
C GLY A 357 6.77 36.69 -35.36
N ASP A 358 8.07 36.39 -35.39
CA ASP A 358 8.85 36.38 -36.63
C ASP A 358 8.28 35.37 -37.65
N PHE A 359 7.86 34.21 -37.16
CA PHE A 359 7.26 33.14 -37.98
C PHE A 359 5.89 33.55 -38.54
N LEU A 360 5.05 34.17 -37.72
CA LEU A 360 3.72 34.65 -38.08
C LEU A 360 3.77 35.81 -39.07
N ASP A 361 4.75 36.71 -38.93
CA ASP A 361 4.88 37.89 -39.77
C ASP A 361 5.51 37.57 -41.14
N ASN A 362 6.46 36.62 -41.21
CA ASN A 362 7.12 36.21 -42.46
C ASN A 362 7.65 34.75 -42.39
N PRO A 363 6.78 33.75 -42.64
CA PRO A 363 7.13 32.35 -42.46
C PRO A 363 8.23 31.89 -43.41
N GLU A 364 8.35 32.45 -44.61
CA GLU A 364 9.42 32.09 -45.55
C GLU A 364 10.81 32.53 -45.05
N ALA A 365 10.92 33.76 -44.53
CA ALA A 365 12.19 34.26 -43.98
C ALA A 365 12.55 33.57 -42.67
N ALA A 366 11.54 33.28 -41.83
CA ALA A 366 11.70 32.51 -40.62
C ALA A 366 12.19 31.09 -40.93
N ALA A 367 11.47 30.33 -41.77
CA ALA A 367 11.85 28.97 -42.16
C ALA A 367 13.28 28.92 -42.73
N SER A 368 13.64 29.86 -43.60
CA SER A 368 15.00 29.89 -44.17
C SER A 368 16.10 30.12 -43.14
N ARG A 369 15.83 30.83 -42.02
CA ARG A 369 16.80 31.05 -40.93
C ARG A 369 17.05 29.79 -40.10
N MET A 370 16.11 28.85 -40.09
CA MET A 370 16.24 27.54 -39.45
C MET A 370 16.82 26.48 -40.39
N GLY A 371 17.00 26.78 -41.68
CA GLY A 371 17.38 25.78 -42.69
C GLY A 371 16.21 24.99 -43.27
N TRP A 372 14.99 25.54 -43.18
CA TRP A 372 13.74 24.92 -43.65
C TRP A 372 13.15 25.69 -44.83
N SER A 373 12.20 25.06 -45.53
CA SER A 373 11.41 25.68 -46.58
C SER A 373 9.92 25.52 -46.33
N VAL A 374 9.14 26.54 -46.68
CA VAL A 374 7.67 26.45 -46.69
C VAL A 374 7.24 25.60 -47.89
N LYS A 375 6.69 24.41 -47.63
CA LYS A 375 6.24 23.44 -48.64
C LYS A 375 4.81 23.71 -49.09
N ASP A 376 3.94 24.03 -48.14
CA ASP A 376 2.55 24.41 -48.37
C ASP A 376 2.06 25.34 -47.25
N LYS A 377 0.97 26.07 -47.50
CA LYS A 377 0.30 26.90 -46.49
C LYS A 377 -1.17 27.10 -46.82
N GLY A 378 -2.00 27.10 -45.79
CA GLY A 378 -3.44 27.30 -45.90
C GLY A 378 -3.95 28.44 -45.02
N SER A 379 -5.27 28.53 -44.88
CA SER A 379 -5.88 29.47 -43.94
C SER A 379 -5.69 28.97 -42.51
N GLY A 380 -4.70 29.51 -41.79
CA GLY A 380 -4.44 29.17 -40.38
C GLY A 380 -3.39 28.09 -40.15
N TRP A 381 -2.66 27.66 -41.18
CA TRP A 381 -1.57 26.70 -41.00
C TRP A 381 -0.45 26.87 -42.04
N VAL A 382 0.76 26.46 -41.67
CA VAL A 382 1.95 26.43 -42.53
C VAL A 382 2.62 25.06 -42.39
N LEU A 383 2.99 24.45 -43.52
CA LEU A 383 3.77 23.20 -43.56
C LEU A 383 5.21 23.53 -43.97
N LEU A 384 6.15 23.17 -43.10
CA LEU A 384 7.57 23.32 -43.29
C LEU A 384 8.22 21.98 -43.64
N GLU A 385 9.29 22.02 -44.41
CA GLU A 385 10.13 20.87 -44.78
C GLU A 385 11.60 21.22 -44.56
N ASP A 386 12.33 20.35 -43.87
CA ASP A 386 13.77 20.50 -43.64
C ASP A 386 14.53 20.38 -44.97
N GLN A 387 15.37 21.36 -45.27
CA GLN A 387 16.15 21.35 -46.52
C GLN A 387 17.22 20.25 -46.53
N ALA A 388 17.71 19.83 -45.36
CA ALA A 388 18.68 18.76 -45.22
C ALA A 388 18.03 17.38 -45.23
N ASN A 389 16.78 17.26 -44.77
CA ASN A 389 16.02 16.02 -44.73
C ASN A 389 14.54 16.23 -45.14
N PRO A 390 14.18 16.06 -46.43
CA PRO A 390 12.82 16.29 -46.91
C PRO A 390 11.71 15.42 -46.30
N ASN A 391 12.08 14.37 -45.56
CA ASN A 391 11.13 13.54 -44.81
C ASN A 391 10.83 14.10 -43.41
N ASN A 392 11.53 15.14 -42.98
CA ASN A 392 11.25 15.84 -41.73
C ASN A 392 10.39 17.08 -42.04
N THR A 393 9.16 17.11 -41.53
CA THR A 393 8.20 18.20 -41.78
C THR A 393 7.52 18.64 -40.51
N VAL A 394 7.21 19.92 -40.40
CA VAL A 394 6.44 20.45 -39.26
C VAL A 394 5.23 21.19 -39.78
N LYS A 395 4.04 20.79 -39.32
CA LYS A 395 2.80 21.49 -39.56
C LYS A 395 2.48 22.36 -38.36
N ILE A 396 2.48 23.67 -38.56
CA ILE A 396 2.15 24.62 -37.51
C ILE A 396 0.71 25.07 -37.72
N ASN A 397 -0.17 24.69 -36.79
CA ASN A 397 -1.58 25.02 -36.79
C ASN A 397 -1.85 26.17 -35.82
N GLY A 398 -2.25 27.32 -36.37
CA GLY A 398 -2.58 28.50 -35.59
C GLY A 398 -3.90 29.12 -36.03
N LYS A 399 -4.92 29.08 -35.17
CA LYS A 399 -5.81 30.25 -35.07
C LYS A 399 -4.96 31.35 -34.46
N PHE A 400 -4.29 32.13 -35.30
CA PHE A 400 -3.44 33.25 -34.93
C PHE A 400 -4.23 34.27 -34.08
N LYS A 401 -4.39 34.03 -32.78
CA LYS A 401 -4.96 35.02 -31.88
C LYS A 401 -3.89 36.06 -31.66
N LYS A 402 -4.17 37.27 -32.14
CA LYS A 402 -3.57 38.46 -31.57
C LYS A 402 -4.01 38.46 -30.10
N ASP A 403 -3.04 38.44 -29.21
CA ASP A 403 -3.29 38.61 -27.78
C ASP A 403 -4.24 39.79 -27.56
N ASP A 404 -5.41 39.51 -26.97
CA ASP A 404 -6.42 40.50 -26.63
C ASP A 404 -6.24 41.00 -25.17
N ASP A 405 -5.16 40.64 -24.45
CA ASP A 405 -4.90 41.17 -23.11
C ASP A 405 -3.46 41.69 -22.89
N PRO A 406 -3.19 42.98 -23.18
CA PRO A 406 -1.92 43.62 -22.86
C PRO A 406 -1.69 43.88 -21.35
N ASN A 407 -2.58 43.42 -20.45
CA ASN A 407 -2.55 43.76 -19.02
C ASN A 407 -2.64 42.57 -18.04
N GLY A 408 -2.61 41.32 -18.49
CA GLY A 408 -2.43 40.15 -17.61
C GLY A 408 -3.53 39.92 -16.57
N ASN A 409 -4.79 40.18 -16.90
CA ASN A 409 -5.93 39.84 -16.05
C ASN A 409 -6.86 38.86 -16.79
N ASN A 410 -6.53 37.57 -16.62
CA ASN A 410 -7.25 36.38 -17.05
C ASN A 410 -8.79 36.48 -16.99
N PRO A 411 -9.54 36.09 -18.03
CA PRO A 411 -10.80 35.41 -17.87
C PRO A 411 -10.59 33.89 -18.03
N SER A 412 -10.66 33.20 -16.89
CA SER A 412 -10.71 31.76 -16.74
C SER A 412 -11.81 31.15 -17.61
N THR A 413 -11.46 30.62 -18.77
CA THR A 413 -12.09 29.47 -19.46
C THR A 413 -11.43 29.27 -20.83
N PRO A 414 -11.19 28.02 -21.25
CA PRO A 414 -10.58 27.72 -22.54
C PRO A 414 -11.48 28.20 -23.70
N PRO A 415 -10.91 28.56 -24.86
CA PRO A 415 -11.71 28.77 -26.06
C PRO A 415 -12.32 27.42 -26.48
N SER A 416 -13.65 27.33 -26.46
CA SER A 416 -14.47 26.18 -26.83
C SER A 416 -14.38 25.77 -28.32
N GLY A 417 -13.21 25.36 -28.79
CA GLY A 417 -12.98 24.97 -30.18
C GLY A 417 -12.14 23.71 -30.27
N GLU A 418 -12.82 22.56 -30.09
CA GLU A 418 -12.41 21.19 -30.41
C GLU A 418 -11.24 21.09 -31.40
N ILE A 419 -10.08 20.66 -30.89
CA ILE A 419 -9.46 19.48 -31.47
C ILE A 419 -10.12 18.33 -30.71
N ASP A 420 -10.78 17.43 -31.43
CA ASP A 420 -11.35 16.18 -30.89
C ASP A 420 -10.17 15.26 -30.52
N LEU A 421 -9.44 15.66 -29.47
CA LEU A 421 -8.52 14.78 -28.77
C LEU A 421 -9.40 13.78 -28.00
N PRO A 422 -8.98 12.51 -27.88
CA PRO A 422 -9.68 11.57 -27.03
C PRO A 422 -9.76 12.18 -25.63
N ASP A 423 -10.98 12.56 -25.26
CA ASP A 423 -11.30 13.11 -23.95
C ASP A 423 -11.01 12.06 -22.89
N PRO A 424 -10.00 12.23 -22.02
CA PRO A 424 -9.75 11.31 -20.92
C PRO A 424 -10.47 11.83 -19.66
N GLN A 425 -11.64 12.46 -19.78
CA GLN A 425 -12.48 12.68 -18.61
C GLN A 425 -12.78 11.31 -17.99
N PRO A 426 -12.40 11.06 -16.73
CA PRO A 426 -12.93 9.91 -16.01
C PRO A 426 -14.45 10.01 -16.07
N ALA A 427 -15.12 8.87 -16.21
CA ALA A 427 -16.57 8.82 -16.20
C ALA A 427 -17.08 9.59 -14.98
N GLU A 428 -17.61 10.80 -15.20
CA GLU A 428 -18.39 11.55 -14.22
C GLU A 428 -19.65 10.72 -13.92
N GLY A 429 -19.49 9.76 -13.02
CA GLY A 429 -20.58 9.19 -12.26
C GLY A 429 -21.21 10.32 -11.49
N SER A 430 -22.37 10.77 -11.96
CA SER A 430 -23.27 11.69 -11.26
C SER A 430 -23.45 11.25 -9.80
N PHE A 431 -22.65 11.81 -8.89
CA PHE A 431 -22.90 11.72 -7.46
C PHE A 431 -24.15 12.54 -7.15
N GLY A 432 -25.28 11.85 -7.08
CA GLY A 432 -26.49 12.37 -6.51
C GLY A 432 -26.21 12.73 -5.05
N LEU A 433 -26.08 14.03 -4.78
CA LEU A 433 -26.18 14.59 -3.44
C LEU A 433 -27.50 14.15 -2.82
N VAL A 434 -27.46 13.11 -1.97
CA VAL A 434 -28.56 12.80 -1.07
C VAL A 434 -28.50 13.77 0.10
N ASP A 435 -29.33 14.80 -0.06
CA ASP A 435 -30.01 15.62 0.96
C ASP A 435 -29.60 15.33 2.42
N ALA A 436 -28.70 16.17 2.92
CA ALA A 436 -28.49 16.35 4.33
C ALA A 436 -29.67 17.10 4.94
N GLY A 437 -30.38 16.46 5.87
CA GLY A 437 -31.13 17.17 6.90
C GLY A 437 -31.81 16.28 7.93
N PRO A 438 -32.03 16.74 9.18
CA PRO A 438 -31.44 17.90 9.86
C PRO A 438 -30.79 17.56 11.22
N ALA A 439 -29.95 18.48 11.68
CA ALA A 439 -29.37 18.54 13.01
C ALA A 439 -30.43 18.51 14.15
N GLY A 440 -30.09 17.82 15.25
CA GLY A 440 -30.55 18.20 16.59
C GLY A 440 -30.71 17.07 17.61
N MET A 441 -30.04 17.27 18.76
CA MET A 441 -30.09 16.54 20.06
C MET A 441 -29.14 15.34 20.16
N GLY A 442 -28.14 15.30 21.04
CA GLY A 442 -27.71 16.19 22.12
C GLY A 442 -26.65 15.46 22.94
N ASP A 443 -25.59 16.19 23.29
CA ASP A 443 -24.57 15.84 24.29
C ASP A 443 -25.18 15.22 25.56
N ASN A 444 -24.62 14.09 26.00
CA ASN A 444 -24.40 13.78 27.41
C ASN A 444 -23.15 12.88 27.52
N GLY A 445 -22.06 13.44 28.04
CA GLY A 445 -20.79 12.76 28.24
C GLY A 445 -20.87 11.35 28.85
N ALA A 446 -20.21 10.42 28.17
CA ALA A 446 -19.56 9.21 28.66
C ALA A 446 -18.55 8.79 27.57
N GLY A 447 -17.35 8.35 27.98
CA GLY A 447 -16.16 8.19 27.14
C GLY A 447 -16.42 7.50 25.79
N GLY A 448 -15.89 8.11 24.74
CA GLY A 448 -15.74 7.45 23.45
C GLY A 448 -14.86 6.21 23.62
N LEU A 449 -15.26 5.12 22.98
CA LEU A 449 -14.36 4.00 22.74
C LEU A 449 -13.13 4.55 21.98
N PRO A 450 -11.90 4.25 22.41
CA PRO A 450 -10.70 4.75 21.75
C PRO A 450 -10.61 4.21 20.32
N GLY A 451 -10.13 5.05 19.40
CA GLY A 451 -9.91 4.73 18.00
C GLY A 451 -8.80 3.68 17.82
N SER A 452 -8.77 3.10 16.64
CA SER A 452 -8.08 1.88 16.20
C SER A 452 -6.54 1.85 16.22
N ASN A 453 -5.84 2.75 16.91
CA ASN A 453 -4.37 2.83 16.87
C ASN A 453 -3.74 2.99 18.27
N VAL A 454 -4.17 2.21 19.27
CA VAL A 454 -3.65 2.31 20.65
C VAL A 454 -3.21 0.92 21.09
N SER A 455 -1.94 0.75 21.47
CA SER A 455 -1.45 -0.55 21.93
C SER A 455 -2.10 -0.98 23.25
N SER A 456 -2.55 -2.23 23.30
CA SER A 456 -3.18 -2.87 24.46
C SER A 456 -2.23 -3.92 25.05
N PRO A 457 -1.34 -3.53 25.96
CA PRO A 457 -0.35 -4.46 26.47
C PRO A 457 -0.96 -5.56 27.33
N LEU A 458 -0.30 -6.72 27.35
CA LEU A 458 -0.57 -7.80 28.29
C LEU A 458 0.03 -7.50 29.67
N VAL A 459 -0.82 -7.47 30.68
CA VAL A 459 -0.46 -7.21 32.08
C VAL A 459 -0.62 -8.49 32.91
N ILE A 460 0.41 -8.84 33.68
CA ILE A 460 0.45 -10.03 34.52
C ILE A 460 0.41 -9.65 36.00
N ASP A 461 -0.51 -10.30 36.71
CA ASP A 461 -0.64 -10.30 38.18
C ASP A 461 0.54 -11.06 38.78
N LEU A 462 1.41 -10.39 39.52
CA LEU A 462 2.61 -11.02 40.08
C LEU A 462 2.44 -11.54 41.51
N ASP A 463 1.56 -10.97 42.31
CA ASP A 463 1.44 -11.29 43.74
C ASP A 463 0.16 -12.08 44.11
N GLY A 464 -0.73 -12.25 43.15
CA GLY A 464 -1.92 -13.07 43.19
C GLY A 464 -3.13 -12.40 43.85
N ASP A 465 -3.14 -11.08 44.02
CA ASP A 465 -4.27 -10.36 44.62
C ASP A 465 -5.17 -9.60 43.62
N GLY A 466 -4.75 -9.49 42.36
CA GLY A 466 -5.52 -8.84 41.31
C GLY A 466 -4.67 -8.41 40.13
N ILE A 467 -5.29 -7.74 39.16
CA ILE A 467 -4.54 -6.84 38.28
C ILE A 467 -4.77 -5.43 38.80
N GLU A 468 -3.69 -4.69 38.99
CA GLU A 468 -3.68 -3.36 39.58
C GLU A 468 -3.21 -2.35 38.52
N LEU A 469 -4.13 -1.48 38.08
CA LEU A 469 -3.82 -0.45 37.09
C LEU A 469 -3.92 0.95 37.71
N ILE A 470 -3.08 1.88 37.25
CA ILE A 470 -3.04 3.28 37.66
C ILE A 470 -3.76 4.12 36.60
N THR A 471 -4.75 4.90 37.03
CA THR A 471 -5.48 5.83 36.14
C THR A 471 -4.55 6.85 35.49
N LEU A 472 -4.91 7.39 34.33
CA LEU A 472 -4.13 8.42 33.62
C LEU A 472 -3.81 9.62 34.54
N SER A 473 -4.77 10.02 35.38
CA SER A 473 -4.59 11.16 36.30
C SER A 473 -3.60 10.93 37.45
N GLN A 474 -3.32 9.67 37.77
CA GLN A 474 -2.43 9.25 38.85
C GLN A 474 -1.08 8.75 38.33
N SER A 475 -1.04 8.29 37.09
CA SER A 475 0.16 7.78 36.43
C SER A 475 1.16 8.90 36.17
N ARG A 476 2.44 8.55 36.25
CA ARG A 476 3.57 9.41 35.87
C ARG A 476 4.27 8.90 34.60
N ALA A 477 3.75 7.82 34.00
CA ALA A 477 4.37 7.12 32.90
C ALA A 477 4.21 7.87 31.58
N PHE A 478 5.32 8.00 30.85
CA PHE A 478 5.34 8.44 29.47
C PHE A 478 5.97 7.35 28.62
N PHE A 479 5.17 6.70 27.79
CA PHE A 479 5.59 5.59 26.95
C PHE A 479 4.99 5.75 25.56
N ASP A 480 5.72 5.30 24.56
CA ASP A 480 5.27 5.29 23.16
C ASP A 480 4.53 3.98 22.92
N LEU A 481 3.23 3.94 23.23
CA LEU A 481 2.45 2.71 23.10
C LEU A 481 2.28 2.33 21.62
N GLU A 482 2.27 3.30 20.72
CA GLU A 482 1.97 3.12 19.31
C GLU A 482 3.22 2.79 18.45
N GLY A 483 4.42 2.97 18.98
CA GLY A 483 5.67 2.73 18.26
C GLY A 483 5.96 3.79 17.18
N ASP A 484 5.38 5.00 17.30
CA ASP A 484 5.50 6.08 16.31
C ASP A 484 6.66 7.04 16.59
N GLY A 485 7.44 6.76 17.63
CA GLY A 485 8.55 7.57 18.12
C GLY A 485 8.15 8.67 19.10
N MET A 486 6.89 8.72 19.55
CA MET A 486 6.35 9.78 20.39
C MET A 486 5.73 9.25 21.68
N ALA A 487 6.48 9.31 22.78
CA ALA A 487 5.96 8.90 24.09
C ALA A 487 4.85 9.83 24.60
N GLN A 488 3.70 9.29 25.00
CA GLN A 488 2.57 10.04 25.56
C GLN A 488 2.30 9.69 27.02
N HIS A 489 1.65 10.63 27.72
CA HIS A 489 1.20 10.39 29.09
C HIS A 489 0.08 9.36 29.08
N THR A 490 0.27 8.24 29.77
CA THR A 490 -0.64 7.10 29.74
C THR A 490 -0.99 6.61 31.15
N GLY A 491 -2.18 6.03 31.33
CA GLY A 491 -2.48 5.13 32.45
C GLY A 491 -1.53 3.94 32.41
N TRP A 492 -1.30 3.27 33.52
CA TRP A 492 -0.18 2.33 33.61
C TRP A 492 -0.46 1.13 34.49
N VAL A 493 0.44 0.14 34.45
CA VAL A 493 0.47 -0.96 35.42
C VAL A 493 0.96 -0.45 36.78
N ALA A 494 0.45 -1.01 37.88
CA ALA A 494 0.95 -0.69 39.22
C ALA A 494 2.28 -1.43 39.51
N PRO A 495 3.13 -0.91 40.43
CA PRO A 495 4.46 -1.46 40.68
C PRO A 495 4.50 -2.89 41.23
N ASP A 496 3.38 -3.42 41.71
CA ASP A 496 3.21 -4.80 42.17
C ASP A 496 3.10 -5.79 41.00
N ASP A 497 2.60 -5.35 39.84
CA ASP A 497 2.38 -6.14 38.63
C ASP A 497 3.41 -5.86 37.52
N ALA A 498 3.30 -6.53 36.38
CA ALA A 498 4.23 -6.34 35.27
C ALA A 498 3.58 -6.39 33.89
N LEU A 499 4.21 -5.67 32.95
CA LEU A 499 3.97 -5.80 31.51
C LEU A 499 4.74 -7.01 30.97
N LEU A 500 4.11 -7.76 30.06
CA LEU A 500 4.79 -8.80 29.29
C LEU A 500 5.42 -8.18 28.04
N ALA A 501 6.69 -8.48 27.80
CA ALA A 501 7.48 -7.85 26.75
C ALA A 501 8.51 -8.80 26.11
N ILE A 502 9.02 -8.41 24.95
CA ILE A 502 10.15 -9.03 24.27
C ILE A 502 11.00 -7.94 23.59
N ASP A 503 12.31 -7.96 23.84
CA ASP A 503 13.28 -7.02 23.23
C ASP A 503 13.53 -7.45 21.77
N ARG A 504 12.76 -6.90 20.84
CA ARG A 504 12.77 -7.34 19.42
C ARG A 504 14.00 -6.81 18.69
N ASN A 505 14.43 -5.61 19.02
CA ASN A 505 15.56 -4.95 18.36
C ASN A 505 16.92 -5.31 19.01
N ASN A 506 16.92 -6.12 20.08
CA ASN A 506 18.08 -6.58 20.85
C ASN A 506 18.94 -5.42 21.42
N ASN A 507 18.32 -4.31 21.79
CA ASN A 507 19.02 -3.15 22.35
C ASN A 507 19.22 -3.24 23.88
N GLY A 508 18.59 -4.22 24.54
CA GLY A 508 18.68 -4.49 25.97
C GLY A 508 17.72 -3.70 26.85
N THR A 509 16.73 -3.01 26.28
CA THR A 509 15.67 -2.28 26.97
C THR A 509 14.31 -2.56 26.30
N ILE A 510 13.23 -2.07 26.91
CA ILE A 510 11.90 -1.97 26.29
C ILE A 510 11.62 -0.49 26.16
N ASP A 511 11.60 0.05 24.94
CA ASP A 511 11.52 1.50 24.72
C ASP A 511 10.33 1.99 23.90
N ASP A 512 9.57 1.08 23.28
CA ASP A 512 8.28 1.39 22.66
C ASP A 512 7.30 0.20 22.67
N GLY A 513 6.06 0.45 22.26
CA GLY A 513 4.97 -0.51 22.28
C GLY A 513 5.11 -1.65 21.26
N THR A 514 6.03 -1.56 20.29
CA THR A 514 6.37 -2.69 19.42
C THR A 514 7.13 -3.78 20.16
N GLU A 515 7.58 -3.53 21.39
CA GLU A 515 8.26 -4.53 22.23
C GLU A 515 7.35 -5.06 23.34
N LEU A 516 6.12 -4.56 23.43
CA LEU A 516 5.07 -5.08 24.29
C LEU A 516 4.16 -6.04 23.52
N PHE A 517 3.61 -7.03 24.20
CA PHE A 517 2.59 -7.90 23.61
C PHE A 517 1.23 -7.23 23.69
N GLY A 518 0.56 -7.01 22.56
CA GLY A 518 -0.72 -6.30 22.46
C GLY A 518 -1.30 -6.35 21.04
N ASN A 519 -2.13 -5.37 20.68
CA ASN A 519 -2.66 -5.18 19.32
C ASN A 519 -1.73 -4.38 18.37
N THR A 520 -0.43 -4.36 18.65
CA THR A 520 0.60 -3.85 17.74
C THR A 520 1.02 -4.95 16.77
N ASN A 521 1.15 -4.63 15.47
CA ASN A 521 1.48 -5.52 14.34
C ASN A 521 0.33 -6.41 13.81
N GLY A 522 -0.86 -5.84 13.53
CA GLY A 522 -1.88 -6.53 12.73
C GLY A 522 -2.73 -7.57 13.48
N PHE A 523 -2.56 -7.75 14.79
CA PHE A 523 -3.41 -8.62 15.62
C PHE A 523 -4.46 -7.80 16.39
N GLU A 524 -5.72 -8.24 16.38
CA GLU A 524 -6.81 -7.52 17.07
C GLU A 524 -6.75 -7.64 18.61
N GLU A 525 -6.00 -8.59 19.19
CA GLU A 525 -5.97 -8.87 20.63
C GLU A 525 -4.59 -9.41 21.09
N GLY A 526 -4.09 -8.97 22.25
CA GLY A 526 -2.71 -9.23 22.71
C GLY A 526 -2.36 -10.69 22.99
N PHE A 527 -3.35 -11.54 23.32
CA PHE A 527 -3.14 -12.98 23.48
C PHE A 527 -2.92 -13.71 22.15
N ARG A 528 -3.39 -13.14 21.04
CA ARG A 528 -3.21 -13.71 19.70
C ARG A 528 -1.78 -13.49 19.20
N ALA A 529 -1.17 -12.36 19.55
CA ALA A 529 0.26 -12.10 19.27
C ALA A 529 1.21 -13.09 19.98
N LEU A 530 0.74 -13.79 21.03
CA LEU A 530 1.54 -14.84 21.67
C LEU A 530 1.64 -16.11 20.85
N SER A 531 0.70 -16.40 19.94
CA SER A 531 0.70 -17.67 19.20
C SER A 531 1.89 -17.84 18.27
N GLU A 532 2.49 -16.75 17.79
CA GLU A 532 3.74 -16.77 17.01
C GLU A 532 4.91 -17.45 17.74
N TYR A 533 4.84 -17.53 19.07
CA TYR A 533 5.93 -18.00 19.92
C TYR A 533 5.70 -19.41 20.49
N ASP A 534 4.59 -20.07 20.12
CA ASP A 534 4.27 -21.46 20.44
C ASP A 534 4.87 -22.38 19.38
N SER A 535 6.14 -22.75 19.56
CA SER A 535 6.90 -23.54 18.58
C SER A 535 6.55 -25.02 18.57
N ASN A 536 5.83 -25.51 19.58
CA ASN A 536 5.39 -26.91 19.68
C ASN A 536 3.88 -27.10 19.45
N LEU A 537 3.14 -25.99 19.29
CA LEU A 537 1.73 -25.88 18.95
C LEU A 537 0.78 -26.57 19.95
N ASP A 538 1.15 -26.59 21.23
CA ASP A 538 0.32 -27.20 22.28
C ASP A 538 -0.72 -26.24 22.90
N GLY A 539 -0.72 -24.98 22.43
CA GLY A 539 -1.64 -23.93 22.87
C GLY A 539 -1.16 -23.19 24.12
N VAL A 540 0.11 -23.34 24.50
CA VAL A 540 0.70 -22.79 25.71
C VAL A 540 2.14 -22.37 25.45
N ILE A 541 2.50 -21.13 25.80
CA ILE A 541 3.90 -20.69 25.80
C ILE A 541 4.58 -21.20 27.07
N ASP A 542 5.50 -22.15 26.93
CA ASP A 542 6.26 -22.72 28.04
C ASP A 542 7.72 -23.08 27.69
N ALA A 543 8.41 -23.79 28.59
CA ALA A 543 9.83 -24.10 28.43
C ALA A 543 10.17 -25.05 27.26
N ASP A 544 9.16 -25.71 26.69
CA ASP A 544 9.29 -26.50 25.48
C ASP A 544 9.29 -25.60 24.22
N ASP A 545 9.01 -24.29 24.35
CA ASP A 545 9.10 -23.32 23.27
C ASP A 545 10.47 -22.66 23.11
N GLN A 546 10.90 -22.52 21.85
CA GLN A 546 12.18 -21.91 21.51
C GLN A 546 12.28 -20.45 22.01
N ALA A 547 11.16 -19.72 22.01
CA ALA A 547 11.13 -18.31 22.35
C ALA A 547 10.92 -18.02 23.83
N PHE A 548 10.45 -18.98 24.64
CA PHE A 548 10.09 -18.72 26.04
C PHE A 548 11.20 -18.12 26.90
N GLY A 549 12.46 -18.47 26.62
CA GLY A 549 13.62 -17.89 27.29
C GLY A 549 13.85 -16.40 27.05
N GLN A 550 13.19 -15.82 26.03
CA GLN A 550 13.32 -14.43 25.60
C GLN A 550 12.26 -13.52 26.20
N PHE A 551 11.20 -14.09 26.79
CA PHE A 551 10.10 -13.33 27.36
C PHE A 551 10.54 -12.58 28.62
N LEU A 552 10.15 -11.31 28.69
CA LEU A 552 10.52 -10.38 29.74
C LEU A 552 9.27 -9.96 30.52
N LEU A 553 9.46 -9.79 31.82
CA LEU A 553 8.51 -9.12 32.70
C LEU A 553 9.11 -7.78 33.09
N TRP A 554 8.42 -6.71 32.71
CA TRP A 554 8.77 -5.34 33.07
C TRP A 554 7.88 -4.87 34.22
N GLN A 555 8.47 -4.77 35.40
CA GLN A 555 7.86 -4.25 36.62
C GLN A 555 8.40 -2.83 36.84
N ASP A 556 7.71 -1.84 36.32
CA ASP A 556 8.06 -0.41 36.44
C ASP A 556 7.82 0.06 37.90
N LEU A 557 8.90 0.18 38.67
CA LEU A 557 8.83 0.38 40.11
C LEU A 557 8.63 1.85 40.49
N ASP A 558 9.07 2.77 39.64
CA ASP A 558 8.94 4.21 39.87
C ASP A 558 7.81 4.87 39.04
N GLY A 559 7.23 4.11 38.11
CA GLY A 559 6.04 4.42 37.34
C GLY A 559 6.28 5.51 36.29
N ASP A 560 7.50 5.62 35.77
CA ASP A 560 7.89 6.67 34.81
C ASP A 560 7.79 6.23 33.34
N GLY A 561 7.49 4.95 33.08
CA GLY A 561 7.34 4.38 31.74
C GLY A 561 8.69 4.15 31.06
N ARG A 562 9.80 3.98 31.78
CA ARG A 562 11.11 3.65 31.22
C ARG A 562 11.75 2.52 31.98
N VAL A 563 12.42 1.60 31.27
CA VAL A 563 13.16 0.53 31.94
C VAL A 563 14.37 1.10 32.71
N SER A 564 14.37 0.89 34.02
CA SER A 564 15.51 1.16 34.90
C SER A 564 16.21 -0.12 35.39
N ASP A 565 17.42 0.03 35.94
CA ASP A 565 18.21 -1.07 36.50
C ASP A 565 17.39 -1.86 37.55
N GLY A 566 17.05 -3.10 37.21
CA GLY A 566 16.34 -4.03 38.10
C GLY A 566 14.83 -4.14 37.88
N GLU A 567 14.27 -3.43 36.91
CA GLU A 567 12.83 -3.48 36.56
C GLU A 567 12.50 -4.52 35.50
N LEU A 568 13.52 -4.95 34.74
CA LEU A 568 13.38 -5.95 33.69
C LEU A 568 13.97 -7.29 34.14
N SER A 569 13.21 -8.36 33.97
CA SER A 569 13.63 -9.72 34.31
C SER A 569 13.06 -10.72 33.33
N THR A 570 13.76 -11.83 33.06
CA THR A 570 13.17 -12.87 32.20
C THR A 570 12.03 -13.56 32.94
N ALA A 571 10.94 -13.82 32.24
CA ALA A 571 9.76 -14.47 32.78
C ALA A 571 10.09 -15.81 33.46
N ALA A 572 10.95 -16.61 32.80
CA ALA A 572 11.47 -17.86 33.35
C ALA A 572 12.26 -17.66 34.67
N SER A 573 13.05 -16.60 34.80
CA SER A 573 13.80 -16.33 36.05
C SER A 573 12.91 -15.93 37.22
N ARG A 574 11.74 -15.36 36.94
CA ARG A 574 10.68 -15.03 37.90
C ARG A 574 9.82 -16.24 38.25
N GLY A 575 10.05 -17.37 37.58
CA GLY A 575 9.37 -18.63 37.83
C GLY A 575 8.04 -18.77 37.10
N LEU A 576 7.79 -17.95 36.07
CA LEU A 576 6.70 -18.20 35.13
C LEU A 576 7.01 -19.52 34.43
N THR A 577 6.02 -20.40 34.32
CA THR A 577 6.17 -21.70 33.68
C THR A 577 5.28 -21.88 32.48
N SER A 578 4.14 -21.18 32.40
CA SER A 578 3.24 -21.33 31.26
C SER A 578 2.35 -20.11 31.07
N ILE A 579 2.15 -19.69 29.83
CA ILE A 579 1.17 -18.67 29.42
C ILE A 579 0.20 -19.33 28.43
N PRO A 580 -1.10 -19.48 28.75
CA PRO A 580 -2.03 -20.10 27.81
C PRO A 580 -2.35 -19.14 26.65
N LEU A 581 -2.49 -19.70 25.44
CA LEU A 581 -3.01 -18.96 24.29
C LEU A 581 -4.54 -18.87 24.30
N ASN A 582 -5.21 -19.78 25.00
CA ASN A 582 -6.65 -19.71 25.22
C ASN A 582 -6.99 -18.71 26.34
N PHE A 583 -7.76 -17.68 26.02
CA PHE A 583 -8.25 -16.67 26.96
C PHE A 583 -9.77 -16.54 26.92
N THR A 584 -10.32 -15.83 27.90
CA THR A 584 -11.73 -15.43 27.92
C THR A 584 -11.84 -13.99 27.45
N ALA A 585 -12.53 -13.76 26.34
CA ALA A 585 -12.86 -12.40 25.91
C ALA A 585 -13.75 -11.70 26.95
N THR A 586 -13.44 -10.46 27.26
CA THR A 586 -14.13 -9.63 28.25
C THR A 586 -14.35 -8.21 27.72
N ASN A 587 -15.17 -7.43 28.43
CA ASN A 587 -15.44 -6.03 28.08
C ASN A 587 -15.87 -5.29 29.35
N TYR A 588 -14.90 -4.97 30.20
CA TYR A 588 -15.13 -4.18 31.40
C TYR A 588 -13.99 -3.19 31.64
N THR A 589 -14.27 -2.13 32.38
CA THR A 589 -13.28 -1.10 32.69
C THR A 589 -12.68 -1.33 34.08
N LEU A 590 -11.36 -1.27 34.17
CA LEU A 590 -10.58 -1.33 35.41
C LEU A 590 -9.69 -0.09 35.48
N ASN A 591 -9.94 0.81 36.43
CA ASN A 591 -9.19 2.07 36.60
C ASN A 591 -8.93 2.83 35.27
N GLU A 592 -10.01 3.03 34.49
CA GLU A 592 -10.01 3.70 33.17
C GLU A 592 -9.41 2.90 32.01
N ALA A 593 -8.77 1.75 32.26
CA ALA A 593 -8.37 0.84 31.20
C ALA A 593 -9.52 -0.10 30.80
N LEU A 594 -9.68 -0.36 29.50
CA LEU A 594 -10.62 -1.38 29.01
C LEU A 594 -9.91 -2.74 29.00
N ILE A 595 -10.51 -3.74 29.66
CA ILE A 595 -10.04 -5.12 29.66
C ILE A 595 -10.81 -5.89 28.58
N SER A 596 -10.08 -6.35 27.56
CA SER A 596 -10.62 -7.06 26.38
C SER A 596 -10.47 -8.58 26.47
N GLY A 597 -9.51 -9.08 27.26
CA GLY A 597 -9.25 -10.50 27.42
C GLY A 597 -8.61 -10.83 28.76
N GLU A 598 -8.90 -12.00 29.31
CA GLU A 598 -8.24 -12.50 30.51
C GLU A 598 -7.92 -14.01 30.44
N ALA A 599 -6.78 -14.41 30.98
CA ALA A 599 -6.41 -15.80 31.17
C ALA A 599 -5.70 -16.01 32.52
N ASN A 600 -5.26 -17.24 32.79
CA ASN A 600 -4.48 -17.55 33.98
C ASN A 600 -3.12 -18.11 33.58
N VAL A 601 -2.05 -17.44 33.98
CA VAL A 601 -0.68 -17.95 33.82
C VAL A 601 -0.31 -18.89 34.97
N THR A 602 0.64 -19.80 34.74
CA THR A 602 1.12 -20.72 35.77
C THR A 602 2.53 -20.39 36.19
N TRP A 603 2.78 -20.46 37.49
CA TRP A 603 4.06 -20.25 38.13
C TRP A 603 4.56 -21.51 38.83
N ALA A 604 5.87 -21.71 38.83
CA ALA A 604 6.52 -22.87 39.44
C ALA A 604 6.24 -23.05 40.95
N SER A 605 5.95 -21.96 41.68
CA SER A 605 5.86 -21.98 43.15
C SER A 605 4.60 -21.35 43.77
N SER A 606 3.91 -20.47 43.04
CA SER A 606 2.74 -19.70 43.53
C SER A 606 1.41 -20.17 42.97
N GLY A 607 1.38 -21.13 42.03
CA GLY A 607 0.13 -21.61 41.42
C GLY A 607 -0.22 -20.80 40.18
N GLN A 608 -1.46 -20.32 40.08
CA GLN A 608 -1.93 -19.53 38.93
C GLN A 608 -2.30 -18.10 39.35
N THR A 609 -1.95 -17.11 38.52
CA THR A 609 -2.38 -15.71 38.65
C THR A 609 -2.97 -15.22 37.33
N LYS A 610 -3.57 -14.03 37.33
CA LYS A 610 -4.22 -13.47 36.13
C LYS A 610 -3.22 -12.87 35.15
N ILE A 611 -3.59 -12.92 33.88
CA ILE A 611 -3.03 -12.07 32.83
C ILE A 611 -4.20 -11.44 32.08
N VAL A 612 -4.07 -10.18 31.69
CA VAL A 612 -5.13 -9.46 30.98
C VAL A 612 -4.57 -8.67 29.81
N ASP A 613 -5.40 -8.49 28.79
CA ASP A 613 -5.18 -7.54 27.71
C ASP A 613 -5.82 -6.20 28.12
N ALA A 614 -4.99 -5.17 28.31
CA ALA A 614 -5.38 -3.91 28.93
C ALA A 614 -5.17 -2.72 27.99
N TRP A 615 -6.27 -2.10 27.58
CA TRP A 615 -6.26 -0.86 26.79
C TRP A 615 -6.15 0.35 27.71
N PHE A 616 -4.95 0.91 27.83
CA PHE A 616 -4.72 2.08 28.68
C PHE A 616 -5.32 3.36 28.10
N SER A 617 -5.80 4.24 29.00
CA SER A 617 -6.17 5.61 28.64
C SER A 617 -4.92 6.48 28.52
N PHE A 618 -4.81 7.32 27.48
CA PHE A 618 -3.66 8.23 27.30
C PHE A 618 -4.09 9.64 26.88
N SER A 619 -3.14 10.58 26.89
CA SER A 619 -3.35 11.98 26.49
C SER A 619 -2.46 12.39 25.31
N ALA A 620 -3.07 12.52 24.13
CA ALA A 620 -2.41 13.02 22.91
C ALA A 620 -1.89 14.48 23.01
N ALA A 621 -2.26 15.23 24.06
CA ALA A 621 -1.86 16.62 24.23
C ALA A 621 -0.43 16.80 24.79
N ASN A 622 0.22 15.72 25.24
CA ASN A 622 1.53 15.75 25.92
C ASN A 622 2.56 14.78 25.30
N ALA A 623 2.55 14.60 23.98
CA ALA A 623 3.50 13.73 23.29
C ALA A 623 4.89 14.37 23.16
N PHE A 624 5.95 13.63 23.48
CA PHE A 624 7.35 14.06 23.35
C PHE A 624 8.15 13.05 22.51
N SER A 625 9.09 13.53 21.69
CA SER A 625 9.96 12.62 20.92
C SER A 625 10.81 11.75 21.85
N SER A 626 10.73 10.43 21.67
CA SER A 626 11.48 9.42 22.43
C SER A 626 13.00 9.56 22.30
N SER A 627 13.48 10.27 21.25
CA SER A 627 14.90 10.45 20.92
C SER A 627 15.67 11.51 21.74
N THR A 628 15.08 12.15 22.74
CA THR A 628 15.78 13.21 23.49
C THR A 628 16.71 12.66 24.56
N THR A 629 17.99 12.56 24.20
CA THR A 629 19.10 12.55 25.16
C THR A 629 18.96 13.74 26.12
N SER A 630 19.03 13.43 27.40
CA SER A 630 19.02 14.36 28.55
C SER A 630 19.64 15.73 28.23
N VAL A 631 18.81 16.77 28.16
CA VAL A 631 19.28 18.13 28.44
C VAL A 631 19.34 18.24 29.97
N ALA A 632 20.55 18.19 30.51
CA ALA A 632 20.80 18.57 31.89
C ALA A 632 20.29 20.00 32.12
N VAL A 633 19.15 20.13 32.78
CA VAL A 633 18.78 21.39 33.43
C VAL A 633 19.66 21.47 34.67
N SER A 634 20.78 22.20 34.56
CA SER A 634 21.49 22.67 35.73
C SER A 634 20.59 23.66 36.45
N ASP A 635 19.91 23.22 37.50
CA ASP A 635 19.35 24.12 38.48
C ASP A 635 20.52 24.80 39.20
N SER A 636 20.63 26.11 39.00
CA SER A 636 21.44 26.97 39.85
C SER A 636 20.50 27.83 40.69
N GLU A 637 20.18 27.36 41.90
CA GLU A 637 20.23 28.12 43.16
C GLU A 637 20.61 27.21 44.33
#